data_AF-A0A7C3JZP1-F1
#
_entry.id   AF-A0A7C3JZP1-F1
#
_cell.length_a   1.000
_cell.length_b   1.000
_cell.length_c   1.000
_cell.angle_alpha   90.00
_cell.angle_beta   90.00
_cell.angle_gamma   90.00
#
_symmetry.space_group_name_H-M   'P 1'
#
loop_
_entity.id
_entity.type
_entity.pdbx_description
1 polymer ?
#
loop_
_entity_poly.entity_id
_entity_poly.type
_entity_poly.pdbx_seq_one_letter_code
_entity_poly.pdbx_strand_id
1 'polypeptide(L)'
;MVKQERLPPVAELCVATMVLVVIGGTYIAAHVPREVPLALPTVLVVAAFALMAVNVGLFARVKEFAWGTFWLVFTRSLAGYGVISGLLVYVFVRGDIPGDVMGFLAASLVVYAIDIPLLLGFSVARYQAAGPERG
;
A
#
# COMPACT_ATOMS: atom_id res chain seq x y z
N MET A 1 20.77 -21.14 -10.87
CA MET A 1 20.09 -20.15 -10.00
C MET A 1 19.88 -18.90 -10.82
N VAL A 2 18.65 -18.66 -11.30
CA VAL A 2 18.34 -17.55 -12.22
C VAL A 2 18.35 -16.25 -11.43
N LYS A 3 19.24 -15.33 -11.79
CA LYS A 3 19.38 -14.01 -11.19
C LYS A 3 18.15 -13.17 -11.59
N GLN A 4 17.18 -13.07 -10.68
CA GLN A 4 15.99 -12.21 -10.75
C GLN A 4 16.34 -10.72 -10.60
N GLU A 5 17.44 -10.26 -11.20
CA GLU A 5 17.87 -8.86 -11.16
C GLU A 5 17.48 -8.18 -12.47
N ARG A 6 16.22 -7.76 -12.62
CA ARG A 6 15.89 -6.79 -13.67
C ARG A 6 14.58 -6.01 -13.52
N LEU A 7 13.88 -6.15 -12.41
CA LEU A 7 12.69 -5.35 -12.12
C LEU A 7 12.96 -4.55 -10.84
N PRO A 8 12.61 -3.25 -10.81
CA PRO A 8 12.74 -2.45 -9.60
C PRO A 8 11.95 -3.14 -8.47
N PRO A 9 12.45 -3.11 -7.21
CA PRO A 9 11.89 -3.85 -6.08
C PRO A 9 10.57 -3.24 -5.58
N VAL A 10 9.69 -2.83 -6.50
CA VAL A 10 8.43 -2.13 -6.23
C VAL A 10 7.46 -3.03 -5.48
N ALA A 11 7.41 -4.30 -5.88
CA ALA A 11 6.57 -5.29 -5.21
C ALA A 11 7.08 -5.61 -3.80
N GLU A 12 8.40 -5.74 -3.63
CA GLU A 12 8.99 -5.99 -2.32
C GLU A 12 8.78 -4.82 -1.36
N LEU A 13 8.92 -3.59 -1.84
CA LEU A 13 8.68 -2.38 -1.05
C LEU A 13 7.21 -2.24 -0.64
N CYS A 14 6.26 -2.49 -1.55
CA CYS A 14 4.83 -2.52 -1.22
C CYS A 14 4.48 -3.61 -0.19
N VAL A 15 5.10 -4.79 -0.29
CA VAL A 15 4.87 -5.85 0.71
C VAL A 15 5.46 -5.43 2.05
N ALA A 16 6.64 -4.83 2.06
CA ALA A 16 7.30 -4.35 3.28
C ALA A 16 6.45 -3.28 4.00
N THR A 17 5.90 -2.31 3.29
CA THR A 17 5.00 -1.28 3.86
C THR A 17 3.75 -1.91 4.46
N MET A 18 3.13 -2.86 3.77
CA MET A 18 1.97 -3.59 4.29
C MET A 18 2.33 -4.37 5.57
N VAL A 19 3.47 -5.06 5.61
CA VAL A 19 3.93 -5.79 6.80
C VAL A 19 4.14 -4.85 7.99
N LEU A 20 4.79 -3.69 7.79
CA LEU A 20 4.98 -2.68 8.84
C LEU A 20 3.65 -2.22 9.45
N VAL A 21 2.66 -1.98 8.60
CA VAL A 21 1.31 -1.59 9.04
C VAL A 21 0.60 -2.73 9.79
N VAL A 22 0.68 -3.97 9.31
CA VAL A 22 0.11 -5.15 10.02
C VAL A 22 0.71 -5.31 11.40
N ILE A 23 2.03 -5.16 11.54
CA ILE A 23 2.72 -5.24 12.83
C ILE A 23 2.19 -4.16 13.77
N GLY A 24 2.06 -2.92 13.30
CA GLY A 24 1.50 -1.82 14.09
C GLY A 24 0.06 -2.08 14.55
N GLY A 25 -0.79 -2.60 13.66
CA GLY A 25 -2.18 -2.92 13.99
C GLY A 25 -2.31 -4.08 14.97
N THR A 26 -1.48 -5.12 14.79
CA THR A 26 -1.41 -6.27 15.71
C THR A 26 -0.92 -5.85 17.09
N TYR A 27 0.06 -4.95 17.16
CA TYR A 27 0.57 -4.41 18.41
C TYR A 27 -0.53 -3.67 19.20
N ILE A 28 -1.34 -2.85 18.51
CA ILE A 28 -2.48 -2.17 19.13
C ILE A 28 -3.52 -3.17 19.62
N ALA A 29 -3.87 -4.17 18.78
CA ALA A 29 -4.83 -5.21 19.15
C ALA A 29 -4.39 -6.03 20.38
N ALA A 30 -3.09 -6.29 20.51
CA ALA A 30 -2.52 -7.04 21.63
C ALA A 30 -2.55 -6.26 22.96
N HIS A 31 -2.72 -4.93 22.94
CA HIS A 31 -2.70 -4.09 24.15
C HIS A 31 -4.08 -3.75 24.70
N VAL A 32 -5.17 -4.15 24.05
CA VAL A 32 -6.54 -3.97 24.58
C VAL A 32 -6.70 -4.83 25.85
N PRO A 33 -7.00 -4.28 27.05
CA PRO A 33 -7.60 -2.96 27.35
C PRO A 33 -6.68 -1.96 28.08
N ARG A 34 -5.34 -2.13 28.05
CA ARG A 34 -4.38 -1.19 28.67
C ARG A 34 -4.14 0.04 27.78
N GLU A 35 -3.72 1.14 28.40
CA GLU A 35 -3.26 2.35 27.71
C GLU A 35 -2.26 1.97 26.61
N VAL A 36 -2.59 2.30 25.37
CA VAL A 36 -1.80 1.92 24.19
C VAL A 36 -0.69 2.95 24.03
N PRO A 37 0.60 2.59 24.20
CA PRO A 37 1.70 3.50 23.87
C PRO A 37 1.78 3.66 22.35
N LEU A 38 1.19 4.74 21.83
CA LEU A 38 1.09 5.03 20.39
C LEU A 38 2.42 5.38 19.72
N ALA A 39 3.48 5.60 20.50
CA ALA A 39 4.79 5.99 19.99
C ALA A 39 5.33 5.00 18.95
N LEU A 40 5.21 3.69 19.21
CA LEU A 40 5.69 2.65 18.29
C LEU A 40 4.81 2.56 17.01
N PRO A 41 3.47 2.44 17.09
CA PRO A 41 2.59 2.48 15.91
C PRO A 41 2.79 3.71 15.03
N THR A 42 2.94 4.89 15.62
CA THR A 42 3.16 6.13 14.86
C THR A 42 4.47 6.09 14.09
N VAL A 43 5.58 5.66 14.70
CA VAL A 43 6.87 5.52 14.02
C VAL A 43 6.78 4.52 12.86
N LEU A 44 6.10 3.39 13.06
CA LEU A 44 5.90 2.38 12.03
C LEU A 44 5.09 2.92 10.83
N VAL A 45 4.04 3.69 11.09
CA VAL A 45 3.24 4.33 10.01
C VAL A 45 4.08 5.36 9.26
N VAL A 46 4.81 6.22 9.98
CA VAL A 46 5.68 7.22 9.33
C VAL A 46 6.74 6.53 8.45
N ALA A 47 7.34 5.44 8.93
CA ALA A 47 8.26 4.63 8.15
C ALA A 47 7.59 4.00 6.92
N ALA A 48 6.37 3.48 7.05
CA ALA A 48 5.61 2.93 5.94
C ALA A 48 5.29 3.99 4.88
N PHE A 49 4.88 5.20 5.28
CA PHE A 49 4.66 6.31 4.36
C PHE A 49 5.94 6.74 3.64
N ALA A 50 7.06 6.81 4.35
CA ALA A 50 8.35 7.15 3.75
C ALA A 50 8.76 6.10 2.70
N LEU A 51 8.62 4.81 3.03
CA LEU A 51 8.89 3.70 2.10
C LEU A 51 7.96 3.73 0.89
N MET A 52 6.66 3.98 1.09
CA MET A 52 5.69 4.13 0.00
C MET A 52 6.07 5.29 -0.92
N ALA A 53 6.46 6.45 -0.37
CA ALA A 53 6.88 7.60 -1.17
C ALA A 53 8.16 7.32 -1.97
N VAL A 54 9.14 6.64 -1.37
CA VAL A 54 10.35 6.18 -2.08
C VAL A 54 9.98 5.20 -3.19
N ASN A 55 9.06 4.28 -2.94
CA ASN A 55 8.62 3.30 -3.91
C ASN A 55 7.95 3.95 -5.13
N VAL A 56 7.01 4.88 -4.88
CA VAL A 56 6.36 5.68 -5.93
C VAL A 56 7.40 6.49 -6.72
N GLY A 57 8.38 7.09 -6.04
CA GLY A 57 9.46 7.84 -6.69
C GLY A 57 10.37 6.97 -7.55
N LEU A 58 10.70 5.76 -7.09
CA LEU A 58 11.50 4.79 -7.83
C LEU A 58 10.73 4.29 -9.06
N PHE A 59 9.45 3.97 -8.89
CA PHE A 59 8.56 3.53 -9.96
C PHE A 59 8.35 4.61 -11.03
N ALA A 60 8.17 5.87 -10.63
CA ALA A 60 8.05 7.00 -11.56
C ALA A 60 9.28 7.20 -12.47
N ARG A 61 10.45 6.65 -12.10
CA ARG A 61 11.68 6.72 -12.91
C ARG A 61 11.79 5.62 -13.97
N VAL A 62 10.87 4.64 -13.99
CA VAL A 62 10.91 3.52 -14.94
C VAL A 62 10.30 3.97 -16.27
N LYS A 63 11.14 4.24 -17.27
CA LYS A 63 10.70 4.75 -18.59
C LYS A 63 10.23 3.67 -19.57
N GLU A 64 10.71 2.44 -19.47
CA GLU A 64 10.35 1.32 -20.36
C GLU A 64 9.10 0.57 -19.87
N PHE A 65 7.97 1.27 -19.72
CA PHE A 65 6.75 0.67 -19.18
C PHE A 65 5.51 1.03 -20.01
N ALA A 66 4.53 0.12 -20.04
CA ALA A 66 3.23 0.34 -20.70
C ALA A 66 2.36 1.30 -19.86
N TRP A 67 2.77 2.57 -19.79
CA TRP A 67 2.18 3.63 -18.97
C TRP A 67 0.68 3.83 -19.23
N GLY A 68 0.21 3.65 -20.48
CA GLY A 68 -1.22 3.75 -20.81
C GLY A 68 -2.07 2.71 -20.09
N THR A 69 -1.66 1.44 -20.16
CA THR A 69 -2.34 0.34 -19.46
C THR A 69 -2.21 0.49 -17.93
N PHE A 70 -1.03 0.91 -17.46
CA PHE A 70 -0.80 1.17 -16.04
C PHE A 70 -1.80 2.21 -15.49
N TRP A 71 -1.91 3.38 -16.12
CA TRP A 71 -2.82 4.44 -15.64
C TRP A 71 -4.28 4.03 -15.69
N LEU A 72 -4.67 3.28 -16.73
CA LEU A 72 -6.03 2.77 -16.85
C LEU A 72 -6.39 1.84 -15.68
N VAL A 73 -5.53 0.87 -15.35
CA VAL A 73 -5.75 -0.04 -14.23
C VAL A 73 -5.60 0.69 -12.90
N PHE A 74 -4.55 1.49 -12.74
CA PHE A 74 -4.26 2.24 -11.52
C PHE A 74 -5.41 3.15 -11.13
N THR A 75 -5.93 3.98 -12.03
CA THR A 75 -7.04 4.89 -11.71
C THR A 75 -8.32 4.14 -11.38
N ARG A 76 -8.63 3.04 -12.10
CA ARG A 76 -9.84 2.24 -11.83
C ARG A 76 -9.73 1.51 -10.49
N SER A 77 -8.59 0.92 -10.20
CA SER A 77 -8.31 0.30 -8.92
C SER A 77 -8.33 1.33 -7.80
N LEU A 78 -7.66 2.49 -7.96
CA LEU A 78 -7.62 3.55 -6.97
C LEU A 78 -9.03 4.07 -6.63
N ALA A 79 -9.92 4.20 -7.61
CA ALA A 79 -11.31 4.56 -7.35
C ALA A 79 -12.02 3.51 -6.47
N GLY A 80 -11.86 2.21 -6.79
CA GLY A 80 -12.44 1.13 -6.00
C GLY A 80 -11.89 1.07 -4.57
N TYR A 81 -10.56 1.14 -4.42
CA TYR A 81 -9.90 1.15 -3.12
C TYR A 81 -10.20 2.42 -2.32
N GLY A 82 -10.40 3.56 -2.98
CA GLY A 82 -10.88 4.79 -2.38
C GLY A 82 -12.28 4.63 -1.77
N VAL A 83 -13.19 3.97 -2.48
CA VAL A 83 -14.54 3.67 -1.95
C VAL A 83 -14.46 2.73 -0.74
N ILE A 84 -13.69 1.65 -0.83
CA ILE A 84 -13.55 0.68 0.27
C ILE A 84 -12.91 1.34 1.51
N SER A 85 -11.82 2.08 1.33
CA SER A 85 -11.16 2.79 2.43
C SER A 85 -12.07 3.84 3.04
N GLY A 86 -12.82 4.60 2.25
CA GLY A 86 -13.82 5.55 2.74
C GLY A 86 -14.90 4.88 3.59
N LEU A 87 -15.40 3.71 3.16
CA LEU A 87 -16.36 2.92 3.93
C LEU A 87 -15.77 2.45 5.26
N LEU A 88 -14.51 2.00 5.27
CA LEU A 88 -13.83 1.56 6.48
C LEU A 88 -13.58 2.72 7.46
N VAL A 89 -13.18 3.89 6.96
CA VAL A 89 -13.08 5.10 7.79
C VAL A 89 -14.44 5.46 8.39
N TYR A 90 -15.53 5.39 7.61
CA TYR A 90 -16.88 5.62 8.13
C TYR A 90 -17.24 4.64 9.26
N VAL A 91 -16.90 3.35 9.10
CA VAL A 91 -17.10 2.35 10.15
C VAL A 91 -16.29 2.69 11.41
N PHE A 92 -15.04 3.14 11.29
CA PHE A 92 -14.23 3.52 12.45
C PHE A 92 -14.81 4.72 13.19
N VAL A 93 -15.26 5.74 12.45
CA VAL A 93 -15.91 6.93 13.02
C VAL A 93 -17.20 6.54 13.74
N ARG A 94 -17.97 5.59 13.19
CA ARG A 94 -19.24 5.14 13.80
C ARG A 94 -19.06 4.13 14.93
N GLY A 95 -17.93 3.44 14.98
CA GLY A 95 -17.61 2.41 15.96
C GLY A 95 -17.00 2.93 17.26
N ASP A 96 -17.04 4.24 17.51
CA ASP A 96 -16.48 4.90 18.70
C ASP A 96 -15.02 4.46 18.99
N ILE A 97 -14.23 4.28 17.93
CA ILE A 97 -12.81 3.94 18.06
C ILE A 97 -12.08 5.13 18.70
N PRO A 98 -11.24 4.90 19.73
CA PRO A 98 -10.40 5.94 20.32
C PRO A 98 -9.66 6.74 19.23
N GLY A 99 -9.69 8.06 19.30
CA GLY A 99 -9.22 8.94 18.20
C GLY A 99 -7.74 8.76 17.85
N ASP A 100 -6.94 8.35 18.83
CA ASP A 100 -5.55 7.96 18.71
C ASP A 100 -5.35 6.68 17.87
N VAL A 101 -6.14 5.64 18.14
CA VAL A 101 -6.19 4.40 17.34
C VAL A 101 -6.76 4.68 15.94
N MET A 102 -7.79 5.53 15.85
CA MET A 102 -8.41 5.92 14.59
C MET A 102 -7.40 6.56 13.64
N GLY A 103 -6.52 7.43 14.14
CA GLY A 103 -5.46 8.06 13.35
C GLY A 103 -4.53 7.02 12.71
N PHE A 104 -4.09 6.03 13.48
CA PHE A 104 -3.26 4.93 12.97
C PHE A 104 -4.01 4.11 11.90
N LEU A 105 -5.26 3.72 12.17
CA LEU A 105 -6.05 2.88 11.26
C LEU A 105 -6.37 3.62 9.96
N ALA A 106 -6.72 4.91 10.03
CA ALA A 106 -6.96 5.73 8.85
C ALA A 106 -5.69 5.92 8.01
N ALA A 107 -4.55 6.18 8.66
CA ALA A 107 -3.27 6.29 7.98
C ALA A 107 -2.86 4.97 7.30
N SER A 108 -3.11 3.84 7.97
CA SER A 108 -2.91 2.49 7.44
C SER A 108 -3.77 2.24 6.19
N LEU A 109 -5.04 2.66 6.22
CA LEU A 109 -5.94 2.54 5.06
C LEU A 109 -5.43 3.31 3.85
N VAL A 110 -4.82 4.48 4.05
CA VAL A 110 -4.23 5.25 2.95
C VAL A 110 -3.07 4.48 2.31
N VAL A 111 -2.19 3.89 3.12
CA VAL A 111 -1.08 3.05 2.62
C VAL A 111 -1.63 1.89 1.78
N TYR A 112 -2.58 1.12 2.31
CA TYR A 112 -3.20 0.02 1.56
C TYR A 112 -3.94 0.47 0.30
N ALA A 113 -4.66 1.59 0.36
CA ALA A 113 -5.42 2.12 -0.76
C ALA A 113 -4.53 2.56 -1.92
N ILE A 114 -3.23 2.81 -1.67
CA ILE A 114 -2.25 3.20 -2.68
C ILE A 114 -1.41 1.99 -3.13
N ASP A 115 -0.90 1.19 -2.19
CA ASP A 115 -0.01 0.06 -2.48
C ASP A 115 -0.71 -1.02 -3.32
N ILE A 116 -2.00 -1.30 -3.08
CA ILE A 116 -2.70 -2.32 -3.86
C ILE A 116 -2.90 -1.89 -5.32
N PRO A 117 -3.46 -0.70 -5.64
CA PRO A 117 -3.51 -0.23 -7.02
C PRO A 117 -2.13 -0.15 -7.69
N LEU A 118 -1.09 0.21 -6.95
CA LEU A 118 0.28 0.26 -7.45
C LEU A 118 0.78 -1.13 -7.86
N LEU A 119 0.58 -2.14 -7.00
CA LEU A 119 0.91 -3.54 -7.28
C LEU A 119 0.12 -4.11 -8.47
N LEU A 120 -1.18 -3.80 -8.55
CA LEU A 120 -2.05 -4.26 -9.65
C LEU A 120 -1.62 -3.63 -10.98
N GLY A 121 -1.40 -2.32 -11.00
CA GLY A 121 -0.92 -1.60 -12.18
C GLY A 121 0.45 -2.13 -12.64
N PHE A 122 1.39 -2.30 -11.70
CA PHE A 122 2.71 -2.89 -11.98
C PHE A 122 2.59 -4.32 -12.54
N SER A 123 1.73 -5.14 -11.94
CA SER A 123 1.52 -6.52 -12.36
C SER A 123 0.93 -6.62 -13.77
N VAL A 124 -0.05 -5.81 -14.12
CA VAL A 124 -0.62 -5.85 -15.48
C VAL A 124 0.40 -5.37 -16.51
N ALA A 125 1.09 -4.27 -16.23
CA ALA A 125 2.03 -3.68 -17.18
C ALA A 125 3.29 -4.55 -17.37
N ARG A 126 3.79 -5.26 -16.35
CA ARG A 126 4.88 -6.24 -16.53
C ARG A 126 4.47 -7.43 -17.40
N TYR A 127 3.22 -7.88 -17.32
CA TYR A 127 2.74 -8.99 -18.16
C TYR A 127 2.49 -8.56 -19.61
N GLN A 128 2.06 -7.32 -19.86
CA GLN A 128 1.95 -6.80 -21.23
C GLN A 128 3.31 -6.53 -21.88
N ALA A 129 4.30 -6.06 -21.13
CA ALA A 129 5.67 -5.88 -21.65
C ALA A 129 6.35 -7.20 -22.04
N ALA A 130 5.90 -8.33 -21.49
CA ALA A 130 6.41 -9.67 -21.81
C ALA A 130 5.72 -10.34 -23.01
N GLY A 131 4.73 -9.71 -23.64
CA GLY A 131 4.06 -10.22 -24.85
C GLY A 131 4.38 -9.36 -26.06
N PRO A 132 5.06 -9.91 -27.09
CA PRO A 132 4.31 -10.34 -28.27
C PRO A 132 4.89 -11.61 -28.91
N GLU A 133 4.29 -12.77 -28.60
CA GLU A 133 4.46 -14.04 -29.34
C GLU A 133 3.09 -14.75 -29.41
N ARG A 134 2.04 -14.06 -29.88
CA ARG A 134 0.79 -14.71 -30.28
C ARG A 134 0.14 -14.03 -31.49
N GLY A 135 0.32 -14.70 -32.63
CA GLY A 135 -0.62 -14.75 -33.76
C GLY A 135 -0.39 -13.73 -34.85
#